data_AF-A0A4Q5PLU6-F1
#
_entry.id   AF-A0A4Q5PLU6-F1
#
_cell.length_a   1.000
_cell.length_b   1.000
_cell.length_c   1.000
_cell.angle_alpha   90.00
_cell.angle_beta   90.00
_cell.angle_gamma   90.00
#
_symmetry.space_group_name_H-M   'P 1'
#
loop_
_entity.id
_entity.type
_entity.pdbx_description
1 polymer ?
#
loop_
_entity_poly.entity_id
_entity_poly.type
_entity_poly.pdbx_seq_one_letter_code
_entity_poly.pdbx_strand_id
1 'polypeptide(L)'
;MTSTTIRKKPATAAGTPARTAVKTAARPPARLAQPAPLRAARAATPAANGTSRWGYEVQNKEEQSALKRLAILRTAAQLFNERGFYATSLNDLAGLLNVTKPSLYYYVKSKDDILLQILHHAMEQIDPAITLANETGTSGLDKLRIFVRKYIDVLTGDFGKCLVLSGSTPLEPVSRAQIAPSFRYIDQSVRKMVAEGVADGSIAPCDPKIAAFSLFGALHWMTSWYRADGELGPDELATQIFTIFSAGLQAQAKSPKKK
;
A
#
# COMPACT_ATOMS: atom_id res chain seq x y z
N MET A 1 36.46 -11.97 61.03
CA MET A 1 37.91 -12.15 61.27
C MET A 1 38.31 -13.47 60.64
N THR A 2 39.22 -13.62 59.68
CA THR A 2 40.16 -12.75 58.95
C THR A 2 40.78 -13.63 57.84
N SER A 3 41.40 -13.01 56.84
CA SER A 3 42.36 -13.59 55.86
C SER A 3 41.74 -14.04 54.52
N THR A 4 41.77 -13.26 53.43
CA THR A 4 42.89 -12.72 52.63
C THR A 4 43.67 -13.80 51.86
N THR A 5 43.48 -13.89 50.52
CA THR A 5 44.50 -13.58 49.48
C THR A 5 44.15 -14.16 48.09
N ILE A 6 43.79 -13.25 47.19
CA ILE A 6 44.20 -13.06 45.77
C ILE A 6 44.73 -14.29 44.99
N ARG A 7 44.02 -14.66 43.91
CA ARG A 7 44.49 -15.56 42.84
C ARG A 7 44.80 -14.76 41.56
N LYS A 8 46.05 -14.80 41.09
CA LYS A 8 46.48 -14.38 39.74
C LYS A 8 46.57 -15.60 38.82
N LYS A 9 46.15 -15.39 37.56
CA LYS A 9 46.21 -16.29 36.39
C LYS A 9 47.65 -16.67 36.02
N PRO A 10 47.88 -17.83 35.39
CA PRO A 10 48.15 -17.88 33.94
C PRO A 10 47.51 -19.15 33.32
N ALA A 11 47.61 -19.58 32.07
CA ALA A 11 47.95 -19.06 30.74
C ALA A 11 47.32 -20.07 29.75
N THR A 12 46.94 -19.59 28.58
CA THR A 12 46.28 -20.30 27.47
C THR A 12 47.29 -20.87 26.48
N ALA A 13 47.13 -22.14 26.10
CA ALA A 13 47.54 -22.82 24.85
C ALA A 13 47.42 -24.35 25.10
N ALA A 14 47.09 -25.26 24.20
CA ALA A 14 46.72 -25.29 22.80
C ALA A 14 46.05 -26.66 22.57
N GLY A 15 45.22 -26.81 21.53
CA GLY A 15 44.61 -28.10 21.22
C GLY A 15 43.58 -28.05 20.10
N THR A 16 44.02 -27.67 18.91
CA THR A 16 43.30 -27.91 17.66
C THR A 16 43.27 -29.41 17.36
N PRO A 17 42.15 -29.96 16.86
CA PRO A 17 42.23 -30.96 15.83
C PRO A 17 41.59 -30.47 14.54
N ALA A 18 42.35 -30.71 13.47
CA ALA A 18 42.05 -30.41 12.10
C ALA A 18 40.74 -31.06 11.66
N ARG A 19 39.88 -30.26 11.03
CA ARG A 19 38.74 -30.74 10.27
C ARG A 19 39.24 -31.11 8.87
N THR A 20 39.26 -32.40 8.59
CA THR A 20 39.62 -33.02 7.31
C THR A 20 38.79 -32.41 6.19
N ALA A 21 39.47 -31.74 5.26
CA ALA A 21 38.87 -31.19 4.05
C ALA A 21 38.54 -32.34 3.08
N VAL A 22 37.26 -32.70 2.97
CA VAL A 22 36.76 -33.50 1.86
C VAL A 22 36.68 -32.59 0.63
N LYS A 23 37.61 -32.83 -0.29
CA LYS A 23 37.76 -32.12 -1.56
C LYS A 23 36.77 -32.69 -2.57
N THR A 24 35.49 -32.30 -2.46
CA THR A 24 34.50 -32.59 -3.51
C THR A 24 34.74 -31.62 -4.66
N ALA A 25 35.33 -32.12 -5.74
CA ALA A 25 35.54 -31.36 -6.97
C ALA A 25 34.17 -30.96 -7.56
N ALA A 26 33.80 -29.69 -7.38
CA ALA A 26 32.64 -29.10 -8.02
C ALA A 26 32.88 -29.05 -9.54
N ARG A 27 32.11 -29.87 -10.26
CA ARG A 27 31.98 -29.85 -11.72
C ARG A 27 31.43 -28.47 -12.13
N PRO A 28 32.02 -27.76 -13.11
CA PRO A 28 31.56 -26.43 -13.49
C PRO A 28 30.12 -26.51 -14.04
N PRO A 29 29.25 -25.51 -13.77
CA PRO A 29 27.92 -25.48 -14.34
C PRO A 29 28.02 -25.39 -15.87
N ALA A 30 27.21 -26.19 -16.55
CA ALA A 30 27.09 -26.18 -17.99
C ALA A 30 26.79 -24.75 -18.46
N ARG A 31 27.65 -24.22 -19.34
CA ARG A 31 27.46 -22.95 -20.03
C ARG A 31 26.13 -23.02 -20.79
N LEU A 32 25.11 -22.31 -20.30
CA LEU A 32 23.86 -22.12 -21.01
C LEU A 32 24.19 -21.56 -22.40
N ALA A 33 23.79 -22.30 -23.44
CA ALA A 33 23.96 -21.89 -24.82
C ALA A 33 23.27 -20.54 -25.03
N GLN A 34 24.01 -19.55 -25.52
CA GLN A 34 23.42 -18.28 -25.95
C GLN A 34 22.53 -18.56 -27.17
N PRO A 35 21.29 -18.05 -27.21
CA PRO A 35 20.47 -18.17 -28.41
C PRO A 35 21.08 -17.34 -29.55
N ALA A 36 21.05 -17.90 -30.75
CA ALA A 36 21.53 -17.27 -31.97
C ALA A 36 20.83 -15.91 -32.25
N PRO A 37 21.49 -14.94 -32.90
CA PRO A 37 20.88 -13.66 -33.20
C PRO A 37 19.70 -13.84 -34.16
N LEU A 38 18.50 -13.41 -33.74
CA LEU A 38 17.31 -13.32 -34.56
C LEU A 38 17.59 -12.40 -35.75
N ARG A 39 17.58 -12.99 -36.94
CA ARG A 39 17.68 -12.32 -38.24
C ARG A 39 16.60 -11.24 -38.32
N ALA A 40 17.01 -9.98 -38.55
CA ALA A 40 16.10 -8.84 -38.68
C ALA A 40 15.06 -9.08 -39.78
N ALA A 41 13.82 -9.34 -39.37
CA ALA A 41 12.68 -9.28 -40.27
C ALA A 41 12.44 -7.81 -40.63
N ARG A 42 12.51 -7.50 -41.92
CA ARG A 42 12.09 -6.21 -42.49
C ARG A 42 10.70 -5.85 -41.95
N ALA A 43 10.61 -4.73 -41.23
CA ALA A 43 9.35 -4.19 -40.75
C ALA A 43 8.46 -3.85 -41.95
N ALA A 44 7.32 -4.53 -42.07
CA ALA A 44 6.22 -4.08 -42.90
C ALA A 44 5.55 -2.89 -42.18
N THR A 45 5.45 -1.76 -42.87
CA THR A 45 4.70 -0.58 -42.43
C THR A 45 3.24 -0.96 -42.19
N PRO A 46 2.65 -0.76 -41.00
CA PRO A 46 1.23 -0.96 -40.84
C PRO A 46 0.48 0.22 -41.46
N ALA A 47 -0.47 -0.12 -42.33
CA ALA A 47 -1.44 0.81 -42.89
C ALA A 47 -2.26 1.48 -41.77
N ALA A 48 -2.50 2.78 -41.94
CA ALA A 48 -3.25 3.61 -41.02
C ALA A 48 -4.75 3.23 -41.02
N ASN A 49 -5.16 2.35 -40.11
CA ASN A 49 -6.56 2.12 -39.80
C ASN A 49 -6.87 2.58 -38.36
N GLY A 50 -7.44 3.79 -38.27
CA GLY A 50 -8.49 4.30 -37.37
C GLY A 50 -8.61 3.90 -35.89
N THR A 51 -7.77 3.05 -35.34
CA THR A 51 -7.83 2.61 -33.95
C THR A 51 -6.97 3.52 -33.09
N SER A 52 -7.59 4.15 -32.09
CA SER A 52 -6.90 5.00 -31.11
C SER A 52 -5.75 4.21 -30.50
N ARG A 53 -4.53 4.77 -30.49
CA ARG A 53 -3.33 4.19 -29.84
C ARG A 53 -3.52 3.85 -28.35
N TRP A 54 -4.65 4.24 -27.79
CA TRP A 54 -5.03 4.13 -26.39
C TRP A 54 -6.12 3.08 -26.11
N GLY A 55 -6.63 2.36 -27.12
CA GLY A 55 -7.57 1.25 -26.91
C GLY A 55 -8.99 1.63 -26.48
N TYR A 56 -9.37 2.91 -26.58
CA TYR A 56 -10.72 3.39 -26.25
C TYR A 56 -11.40 3.99 -27.50
N GLU A 57 -12.55 3.43 -27.89
CA GLU A 57 -13.48 4.02 -28.87
C GLU A 57 -14.64 4.68 -28.11
N VAL A 58 -14.62 6.00 -28.01
CA VAL A 58 -15.69 6.77 -27.36
C VAL A 58 -16.07 7.94 -28.26
N GLN A 59 -17.35 8.25 -28.43
CA GLN A 59 -17.78 9.28 -29.39
C GLN A 59 -17.57 10.73 -28.86
N ASN A 60 -17.48 10.92 -27.54
CA ASN A 60 -17.25 12.23 -26.92
C ASN A 60 -15.74 12.48 -26.64
N LYS A 61 -15.22 13.61 -27.15
CA LYS A 61 -13.82 14.04 -26.99
C LYS A 61 -13.43 14.29 -25.53
N GLU A 62 -14.36 14.77 -24.70
CA GLU A 62 -14.11 15.03 -23.28
C GLU A 62 -13.98 13.74 -22.49
N GLU A 63 -14.87 12.78 -22.76
CA GLU A 63 -14.86 11.45 -22.14
C GLU A 63 -13.60 10.66 -22.55
N GLN A 64 -13.21 10.71 -23.83
CA GLN A 64 -11.93 10.17 -24.27
C GLN A 64 -10.74 10.80 -23.53
N SER A 65 -10.79 12.11 -23.28
CA SER A 65 -9.72 12.82 -22.56
C SER A 65 -9.64 12.36 -21.10
N ALA A 66 -10.79 12.22 -20.44
CA ALA A 66 -10.89 11.74 -19.07
C ALA A 66 -10.38 10.30 -18.92
N LEU A 67 -10.75 9.40 -19.84
CA LEU A 67 -10.27 8.01 -19.85
C LEU A 67 -8.75 7.93 -20.04
N LYS A 68 -8.19 8.73 -20.95
CA LYS A 68 -6.73 8.81 -21.16
C LYS A 68 -6.02 9.33 -19.92
N ARG A 69 -6.57 10.37 -19.27
CA ARG A 69 -6.05 10.88 -18.00
C ARG A 69 -6.07 9.80 -16.92
N LEU A 70 -7.18 9.06 -16.78
CA LEU A 70 -7.27 7.98 -15.80
C LEU A 70 -6.26 6.85 -16.07
N ALA A 71 -6.06 6.48 -17.34
CA ALA A 71 -5.05 5.50 -17.72
C ALA A 71 -3.63 5.96 -17.35
N ILE A 72 -3.31 7.24 -17.59
CA ILE A 72 -2.03 7.84 -17.17
C ILE A 72 -1.85 7.75 -15.65
N LEU A 73 -2.87 8.13 -14.87
CA LEU A 73 -2.80 8.09 -13.41
C LEU A 73 -2.65 6.65 -12.90
N ARG A 74 -3.37 5.68 -13.48
CA ARG A 74 -3.28 4.26 -13.11
C ARG A 74 -1.88 3.71 -13.34
N THR A 75 -1.31 3.95 -14.52
CA THR A 75 0.06 3.49 -14.83
C THR A 75 1.10 4.20 -13.95
N ALA A 76 0.91 5.49 -13.66
CA ALA A 76 1.78 6.20 -12.73
C ALA A 76 1.69 5.65 -11.31
N ALA A 77 0.50 5.32 -10.82
CA ALA A 77 0.30 4.73 -9.50
C ALA A 77 1.01 3.38 -9.37
N GLN A 78 0.89 2.50 -10.36
CA GLN A 78 1.63 1.24 -10.43
C GLN A 78 3.13 1.47 -10.37
N LEU A 79 3.64 2.39 -11.21
CA LEU A 79 5.05 2.70 -11.27
C LEU A 79 5.59 3.27 -9.94
N PHE A 80 4.82 4.13 -9.28
CA PHE A 80 5.16 4.68 -7.97
C PHE A 80 5.15 3.62 -6.87
N ASN A 81 4.21 2.67 -6.91
CA ASN A 81 4.16 1.58 -5.94
C ASN A 81 5.32 0.57 -6.11
N GLU A 82 5.75 0.31 -7.35
CA GLU A 82 6.82 -0.64 -7.65
C GLU A 82 8.22 -0.07 -7.43
N ARG A 83 8.46 1.17 -7.87
CA ARG A 83 9.81 1.77 -7.90
C ARG A 83 9.98 2.92 -6.92
N GLY A 84 8.90 3.43 -6.34
CA GLY A 84 8.88 4.62 -5.49
C GLY A 84 8.73 5.92 -6.29
N PHE A 85 8.18 6.95 -5.65
CA PHE A 85 7.95 8.25 -6.28
C PHE A 85 9.24 8.93 -6.77
N TYR A 86 10.35 8.86 -6.01
CA TYR A 86 11.58 9.58 -6.37
C TYR A 86 12.34 8.92 -7.54
N ALA A 87 12.31 7.58 -7.63
CA ALA A 87 13.03 6.83 -8.66
C ALA A 87 12.31 6.78 -10.02
N THR A 88 11.17 7.46 -10.14
CA THR A 88 10.33 7.45 -11.34
C THR A 88 10.32 8.82 -12.01
N SER A 89 10.28 8.81 -13.34
CA SER A 89 10.23 10.02 -14.16
C SER A 89 9.04 10.04 -15.11
N LEU A 90 8.68 11.23 -15.59
CA LEU A 90 7.68 11.38 -16.64
C LEU A 90 8.11 10.74 -17.97
N ASN A 91 9.42 10.56 -18.18
CA ASN A 91 9.93 9.86 -19.36
C ASN A 91 9.66 8.35 -19.26
N ASP A 92 9.84 7.76 -18.08
CA ASP A 92 9.52 6.34 -17.85
C ASP A 92 8.03 6.07 -18.08
N LEU A 93 7.18 6.96 -17.57
CA LEU A 93 5.74 6.90 -17.76
C LEU A 93 5.34 7.02 -19.24
N ALA A 94 5.92 7.99 -19.97
CA ALA A 94 5.69 8.15 -21.40
C ALA A 94 6.13 6.92 -22.20
N GLY A 95 7.28 6.32 -21.83
CA GLY A 95 7.78 5.09 -22.44
C GLY A 95 6.86 3.89 -22.21
N LEU A 96 6.36 3.70 -20.98
CA LEU A 96 5.43 2.62 -20.65
C LEU A 96 4.09 2.75 -21.38
N LEU A 97 3.61 3.98 -21.55
CA LEU A 97 2.36 4.27 -22.26
C LEU A 97 2.52 4.35 -23.79
N ASN A 98 3.75 4.15 -24.31
CA ASN A 98 4.10 4.27 -25.72
C ASN A 98 3.65 5.61 -26.35
N VAL A 99 3.83 6.72 -25.62
CA VAL A 99 3.43 8.06 -26.06
C VAL A 99 4.55 9.08 -25.93
N THR A 100 4.38 10.19 -26.65
CA THR A 100 5.35 11.27 -26.59
C THR A 100 5.20 12.07 -25.30
N LYS A 101 6.31 12.60 -24.79
CA LYS A 101 6.34 13.47 -23.62
C LYS A 101 5.43 14.72 -23.78
N PRO A 102 5.38 15.41 -24.94
CA PRO A 102 4.40 16.47 -25.18
C PRO A 102 2.95 16.00 -25.06
N SER A 103 2.62 14.80 -25.55
CA SER A 103 1.27 14.23 -25.39
C SER A 103 0.92 13.97 -23.93
N LEU A 104 1.88 13.57 -23.10
CA LEU A 104 1.67 13.37 -21.66
C LEU A 104 1.38 14.71 -20.96
N TYR A 105 2.14 15.77 -21.27
CA TYR A 105 1.95 17.10 -20.67
C TYR A 105 0.61 17.76 -20.98
N TYR A 106 -0.11 17.29 -22.00
CA TYR A 106 -1.49 17.73 -22.25
C TYR A 106 -2.44 17.35 -21.10
N TYR A 107 -2.18 16.24 -20.41
CA TYR A 107 -3.06 15.71 -19.35
C TYR A 107 -2.58 16.02 -17.94
N VAL A 108 -1.28 16.17 -17.75
CA VAL A 108 -0.64 16.29 -16.42
C VAL A 108 0.46 17.33 -16.45
N LYS A 109 0.55 18.16 -15.40
CA LYS A 109 1.48 19.30 -15.37
C LYS A 109 2.87 18.92 -14.88
N SER A 110 2.94 18.04 -13.88
CA SER A 110 4.19 17.64 -13.24
C SER A 110 4.04 16.28 -12.55
N LYS A 111 5.16 15.71 -12.08
CA LYS A 111 5.12 14.47 -11.28
C LYS A 111 4.40 14.69 -9.94
N ASP A 112 4.53 15.88 -9.36
CA ASP A 112 3.81 16.32 -8.16
C ASP A 112 2.29 16.37 -8.40
N ASP A 113 1.85 16.96 -9.51
CA ASP A 113 0.45 17.01 -9.93
C ASP A 113 -0.14 15.61 -10.14
N ILE A 114 0.63 14.68 -10.72
CA ILE A 114 0.22 13.28 -10.88
C ILE A 114 -0.02 12.61 -9.52
N LEU A 115 0.93 12.72 -8.59
CA LEU A 115 0.77 12.13 -7.26
C LEU A 115 -0.42 12.77 -6.53
N LEU A 116 -0.56 14.10 -6.58
CA LEU A 116 -1.69 14.79 -5.96
C LEU A 116 -3.03 14.25 -6.49
N GLN A 117 -3.17 14.11 -7.80
CA GLN A 117 -4.39 13.56 -8.43
C GLN A 117 -4.64 12.09 -8.06
N ILE A 118 -3.60 11.27 -7.99
CA ILE A 118 -3.71 9.88 -7.52
C ILE A 118 -4.23 9.83 -6.08
N LEU A 119 -3.66 10.65 -5.18
CA LEU A 119 -4.10 10.69 -3.79
C LEU A 119 -5.54 11.19 -3.68
N HIS A 120 -5.93 12.24 -4.41
CA HIS A 120 -7.33 12.70 -4.44
C HIS A 120 -8.28 11.59 -4.88
N HIS A 121 -7.96 10.92 -6.00
CA HIS A 121 -8.81 9.86 -6.50
C HIS A 121 -8.94 8.68 -5.54
N ALA A 122 -7.86 8.33 -4.82
CA ALA A 122 -7.93 7.31 -3.77
C ALA A 122 -8.74 7.79 -2.55
N MET A 123 -8.64 9.06 -2.16
CA MET A 123 -9.43 9.64 -1.06
C MET A 123 -10.93 9.72 -1.37
N GLU A 124 -11.29 10.06 -2.61
CA GLU A 124 -12.68 10.08 -3.07
C GLU A 124 -13.37 8.72 -2.94
N GLN A 125 -12.61 7.63 -3.02
CA GLN A 125 -13.14 6.27 -2.83
C GLN A 125 -13.35 5.91 -1.35
N ILE A 126 -12.76 6.66 -0.41
CA ILE A 126 -12.89 6.41 1.03
C ILE A 126 -14.13 7.10 1.61
N ASP A 127 -14.56 8.23 1.05
CA ASP A 127 -15.73 8.95 1.56
C ASP A 127 -17.02 8.10 1.55
N PRO A 128 -17.33 7.32 0.49
CA PRO A 128 -18.45 6.37 0.51
C PRO A 128 -18.35 5.31 1.62
N ALA A 129 -17.13 4.92 2.03
CA ALA A 129 -16.93 3.99 3.13
C ALA A 129 -17.35 4.59 4.48
N ILE A 130 -17.01 5.86 4.70
CA ILE A 130 -17.39 6.62 5.90
C ILE A 130 -18.90 6.85 5.92
N THR A 131 -19.47 7.27 4.80
CA THR A 131 -20.92 7.48 4.64
C THR A 131 -21.69 6.19 4.90
N LEU A 132 -21.33 5.10 4.24
CA LEU A 132 -21.98 3.79 4.44
C LEU A 132 -21.91 3.33 5.90
N ALA A 133 -20.75 3.46 6.54
CA ALA A 133 -20.58 3.11 7.95
C ALA A 133 -21.53 3.93 8.83
N ASN A 134 -21.61 5.24 8.62
CA ASN A 134 -22.47 6.12 9.41
C ASN A 134 -23.97 5.86 9.20
N GLU A 135 -24.38 5.51 7.98
CA GLU A 135 -25.78 5.27 7.64
C GLU A 135 -26.30 3.89 8.08
N THR A 136 -25.46 2.87 8.03
CA THR A 136 -25.89 1.47 8.21
C THR A 136 -25.37 0.82 9.49
N GLY A 137 -24.33 1.39 10.12
CA GLY A 137 -23.74 0.84 11.33
C GLY A 137 -24.63 1.01 12.55
N THR A 138 -24.80 -0.09 13.29
CA THR A 138 -25.71 -0.17 14.46
C THR A 138 -25.04 0.20 15.80
N SER A 139 -23.72 0.24 15.84
CA SER A 139 -22.87 0.66 16.97
C SER A 139 -21.55 1.21 16.45
N GLY A 140 -20.78 1.93 17.27
CA GLY A 140 -19.46 2.44 16.86
C GLY A 140 -18.49 1.34 16.43
N LEU A 141 -18.51 0.17 17.09
CA LEU A 141 -17.73 -0.99 16.65
C LEU A 141 -18.18 -1.51 15.28
N ASP A 142 -19.49 -1.55 15.03
CA ASP A 142 -20.05 -1.99 13.74
C ASP A 142 -19.73 -0.99 12.61
N LYS A 143 -19.75 0.32 12.90
CA LYS A 143 -19.28 1.36 11.97
C LYS A 143 -17.81 1.15 11.59
N LEU A 144 -16.94 0.88 12.56
CA LEU A 144 -15.54 0.57 12.28
C LEU A 144 -15.38 -0.67 11.41
N ARG A 145 -16.18 -1.72 11.64
CA ARG A 145 -16.17 -2.94 10.81
C ARG A 145 -16.47 -2.64 9.34
N ILE A 146 -17.53 -1.86 9.09
CA ILE A 146 -17.95 -1.46 7.75
C ILE A 146 -16.87 -0.61 7.08
N PHE A 147 -16.33 0.38 7.81
CA PHE A 147 -15.25 1.24 7.33
C PHE A 147 -14.01 0.42 6.96
N VAL A 148 -13.54 -0.46 7.84
CA VAL A 148 -12.32 -1.27 7.64
C VAL A 148 -12.42 -2.12 6.38
N ARG A 149 -13.57 -2.78 6.18
CA ARG A 149 -13.79 -3.59 4.98
C ARG A 149 -13.66 -2.76 3.71
N LYS A 150 -14.37 -1.64 3.64
CA LYS A 150 -14.32 -0.76 2.46
C LYS A 150 -12.96 -0.08 2.29
N TYR A 151 -12.29 0.27 3.38
CA TYR A 151 -10.95 0.84 3.34
C TYR A 151 -9.93 -0.15 2.76
N ILE A 152 -10.05 -1.44 3.09
CA ILE A 152 -9.24 -2.50 2.50
C ILE A 152 -9.53 -2.68 1.00
N ASP A 153 -10.80 -2.61 0.57
CA ASP A 153 -11.15 -2.60 -0.86
C ASP A 153 -10.40 -1.47 -1.59
N VAL A 154 -10.39 -0.26 -1.01
CA VAL A 154 -9.66 0.88 -1.58
C VAL A 154 -8.14 0.62 -1.61
N LEU A 155 -7.55 0.19 -0.49
CA LEU A 155 -6.11 -0.06 -0.40
C LEU A 155 -5.62 -1.16 -1.33
N THR A 156 -6.49 -2.08 -1.72
CA THR A 156 -6.16 -3.17 -2.65
C THR A 156 -6.42 -2.80 -4.12
N GLY A 157 -7.08 -1.68 -4.38
CA GLY A 157 -7.28 -1.13 -5.72
C GLY A 157 -6.05 -0.43 -6.31
N ASP A 158 -6.20 0.04 -7.55
CA ASP A 158 -5.12 0.60 -8.38
C ASP A 158 -4.37 1.78 -7.73
N PHE A 159 -5.11 2.62 -7.00
CA PHE A 159 -4.60 3.90 -6.46
C PHE A 159 -4.35 3.86 -4.95
N GLY A 160 -5.06 3.00 -4.21
CA GLY A 160 -5.09 3.04 -2.76
C GLY A 160 -3.73 2.78 -2.10
N LYS A 161 -2.89 1.91 -2.69
CA LYS A 161 -1.53 1.67 -2.20
C LYS A 161 -0.67 2.93 -2.18
N CYS A 162 -0.90 3.88 -3.11
CA CYS A 162 -0.16 5.14 -3.13
C CYS A 162 -0.43 6.01 -1.90
N LEU A 163 -1.61 5.90 -1.26
CA LEU A 163 -1.92 6.60 -0.01
C LEU A 163 -0.94 6.21 1.11
N VAL A 164 -0.44 4.98 1.09
CA VAL A 164 0.41 4.40 2.15
C VAL A 164 1.89 4.41 1.74
N LEU A 165 2.22 3.87 0.56
CA LEU A 165 3.62 3.69 0.14
C LEU A 165 4.28 4.99 -0.29
N SER A 166 3.54 5.86 -0.99
CA SER A 166 4.03 7.19 -1.36
C SER A 166 3.62 8.25 -0.35
N GLY A 167 2.33 8.24 0.04
CA GLY A 167 1.76 9.24 0.94
C GLY A 167 1.90 10.66 0.41
N SER A 168 1.74 11.64 1.30
CA SER A 168 1.83 13.07 0.97
C SER A 168 3.22 13.68 1.23
N THR A 169 4.13 12.92 1.83
CA THR A 169 5.50 13.35 2.15
C THR A 169 6.30 13.81 0.91
N PRO A 170 6.19 13.15 -0.26
CA PRO A 170 6.92 13.57 -1.44
C PRO A 170 6.36 14.80 -2.15
N LEU A 171 5.11 15.19 -1.84
CA LEU A 171 4.47 16.34 -2.46
C LEU A 171 5.15 17.65 -2.06
N GLU A 172 5.14 18.60 -3.00
CA GLU A 172 5.47 19.99 -2.75
C GLU A 172 4.53 20.61 -1.69
N PRO A 173 4.96 21.65 -0.94
CA PRO A 173 4.18 22.20 0.16
C PRO A 173 2.75 22.62 -0.24
N VAL A 174 2.59 23.20 -1.43
CA VAL A 174 1.28 23.65 -1.95
C VAL A 174 0.35 22.47 -2.20
N SER A 175 0.83 21.42 -2.86
CA SER A 175 0.06 20.19 -3.13
C SER A 175 -0.22 19.40 -1.86
N ARG A 176 0.75 19.33 -0.94
CA ARG A 176 0.56 18.73 0.38
C ARG A 176 -0.52 19.43 1.19
N ALA A 177 -0.56 20.75 1.15
CA ALA A 177 -1.58 21.54 1.84
C ALA A 177 -2.99 21.28 1.27
N GLN A 178 -3.11 21.00 -0.04
CA GLN A 178 -4.39 20.67 -0.69
C GLN A 178 -4.97 19.33 -0.24
N ILE A 179 -4.14 18.30 -0.06
CA ILE A 179 -4.62 16.95 0.32
C ILE A 179 -4.72 16.75 1.85
N ALA A 180 -4.03 17.57 2.65
CA ALA A 180 -4.03 17.44 4.11
C ALA A 180 -5.43 17.46 4.77
N PRO A 181 -6.42 18.26 4.32
CA PRO A 181 -7.79 18.18 4.84
C PRO A 181 -8.43 16.80 4.68
N SER A 182 -8.21 16.11 3.56
CA SER A 182 -8.77 14.77 3.32
C SER A 182 -8.21 13.74 4.29
N PHE A 183 -6.89 13.76 4.53
CA PHE A 183 -6.27 12.90 5.56
C PHE A 183 -6.83 13.18 6.96
N ARG A 184 -7.01 14.47 7.32
CA ARG A 184 -7.59 14.85 8.61
C ARG A 184 -9.04 14.40 8.75
N TYR A 185 -9.85 14.54 7.69
CA TYR A 185 -11.25 14.12 7.69
C TYR A 185 -11.39 12.62 7.95
N ILE A 186 -10.57 11.79 7.29
CA ILE A 186 -10.59 10.34 7.49
C ILE A 186 -10.16 9.97 8.92
N ASP A 187 -9.07 10.56 9.43
CA ASP A 187 -8.61 10.36 10.81
C ASP A 187 -9.69 10.75 11.84
N GLN A 188 -10.31 11.92 11.66
CA GLN A 188 -11.38 12.39 12.54
C GLN A 188 -12.62 11.49 12.48
N SER A 189 -12.98 10.99 11.30
CA SER A 189 -14.13 10.10 11.12
C SER A 189 -13.94 8.78 11.87
N VAL A 190 -12.75 8.16 11.78
CA VAL A 190 -12.45 6.93 12.52
C VAL A 190 -12.44 7.17 14.03
N ARG A 191 -11.84 8.28 14.50
CA ARG A 191 -11.87 8.63 15.92
C ARG A 191 -13.28 8.84 16.44
N LYS A 192 -14.16 9.45 15.63
CA LYS A 192 -15.57 9.62 15.96
C LYS A 192 -16.27 8.26 16.12
N MET A 193 -16.06 7.33 15.18
CA MET A 193 -16.63 5.96 15.29
C MET A 193 -16.14 5.24 16.56
N VAL A 194 -14.87 5.38 16.93
CA VAL A 194 -14.35 4.84 18.20
C VAL A 194 -15.04 5.48 19.41
N ALA A 195 -15.14 6.81 19.43
CA ALA A 195 -15.78 7.53 20.54
C ALA A 195 -17.26 7.17 20.70
N GLU A 196 -17.98 7.00 19.59
CA GLU A 196 -19.36 6.49 19.58
C GLU A 196 -19.42 5.07 20.15
N GLY A 197 -18.48 4.20 19.79
CA GLY A 197 -18.43 2.83 20.31
C GLY A 197 -18.12 2.77 21.80
N VAL A 198 -17.31 3.71 22.31
CA VAL A 198 -17.08 3.84 23.76
C VAL A 198 -18.35 4.32 24.47
N ALA A 199 -19.09 5.26 23.85
CA ALA A 199 -20.32 5.80 24.42
C ALA A 199 -21.48 4.80 24.43
N ASP A 200 -21.62 4.00 23.37
CA ASP A 200 -22.66 2.97 23.26
C ASP A 200 -22.29 1.64 23.96
N GLY A 201 -21.04 1.51 24.43
CA GLY A 201 -20.54 0.35 25.15
C GLY A 201 -20.11 -0.83 24.27
N SER A 202 -20.11 -0.69 22.94
CA SER A 202 -19.58 -1.70 22.01
C SER A 202 -18.05 -1.77 22.02
N ILE A 203 -17.37 -0.68 22.39
CA ILE A 203 -15.92 -0.57 22.54
C ILE A 203 -15.59 -0.30 24.01
N ALA A 204 -14.61 -1.01 24.56
CA ALA A 204 -14.09 -0.79 25.90
C ALA A 204 -13.52 0.63 26.04
N PRO A 205 -13.59 1.25 27.23
CA PRO A 205 -13.04 2.60 27.45
C PRO A 205 -11.57 2.69 27.02
N CYS A 206 -11.30 3.53 26.03
CA CYS A 206 -9.98 3.75 25.47
C CYS A 206 -9.85 5.18 24.90
N ASP A 207 -8.62 5.59 24.59
CA ASP A 207 -8.37 6.84 23.87
C ASP A 207 -8.66 6.65 22.36
N PRO A 208 -9.61 7.40 21.77
CA PRO A 208 -9.97 7.24 20.36
C PRO A 208 -8.82 7.49 19.37
N LYS A 209 -7.88 8.37 19.71
CA LYS A 209 -6.72 8.67 18.86
C LYS A 209 -5.73 7.51 18.88
N ILE A 210 -5.48 6.89 20.03
CA ILE A 210 -4.62 5.70 20.13
C ILE A 210 -5.25 4.53 19.37
N ALA A 211 -6.56 4.31 19.51
CA ALA A 211 -7.27 3.26 18.79
C ALA A 211 -7.20 3.48 17.26
N ALA A 212 -7.46 4.70 16.79
CA ALA A 212 -7.39 5.04 15.37
C ALA A 212 -5.97 4.85 14.79
N PHE A 213 -4.92 5.30 15.50
CA PHE A 213 -3.55 5.08 15.04
C PHE A 213 -3.15 3.60 15.02
N SER A 214 -3.60 2.83 16.01
CA SER A 214 -3.35 1.39 16.05
C SER A 214 -4.04 0.68 14.88
N LEU A 215 -5.28 1.08 14.56
CA LEU A 215 -6.02 0.55 13.43
C LEU A 215 -5.34 0.90 12.10
N PHE A 216 -5.02 2.18 11.86
CA PHE A 216 -4.35 2.58 10.63
C PHE A 216 -2.96 1.94 10.50
N GLY A 217 -2.20 1.80 11.58
CA GLY A 217 -0.93 1.09 11.57
C GLY A 217 -1.07 -0.36 11.09
N ALA A 218 -2.06 -1.09 11.60
CA ALA A 218 -2.35 -2.46 11.16
C ALA A 218 -2.77 -2.51 9.68
N LEU A 219 -3.66 -1.62 9.25
CA LEU A 219 -4.14 -1.56 7.86
C LEU A 219 -3.05 -1.12 6.89
N HIS A 220 -2.22 -0.15 7.25
CA HIS A 220 -1.15 0.36 6.39
C HIS A 220 -0.03 -0.66 6.22
N TRP A 221 0.34 -1.34 7.30
CA TRP A 221 1.38 -2.38 7.24
C TRP A 221 1.01 -3.51 6.27
N MET A 222 -0.29 -3.80 6.10
CA MET A 222 -0.76 -4.81 5.15
C MET A 222 -0.21 -4.58 3.72
N THR A 223 -0.02 -3.31 3.31
CA THR A 223 0.44 -2.98 1.96
C THR A 223 1.87 -3.45 1.67
N SER A 224 2.64 -3.81 2.70
CA SER A 224 4.01 -4.33 2.58
C SER A 224 4.09 -5.83 2.26
N TRP A 225 3.04 -6.61 2.58
CA TRP A 225 3.07 -8.08 2.48
C TRP A 225 1.86 -8.67 1.74
N TYR A 226 0.71 -7.98 1.73
CA TYR A 226 -0.49 -8.48 1.09
C TYR A 226 -0.39 -8.43 -0.43
N ARG A 227 -0.82 -9.53 -1.05
CA ARG A 227 -0.82 -9.76 -2.49
C ARG A 227 -2.23 -10.13 -2.93
N ALA A 228 -2.84 -9.30 -3.78
CA ALA A 228 -4.20 -9.53 -4.26
C ALA A 228 -4.32 -10.74 -5.22
N ASP A 229 -3.19 -11.20 -5.78
CA ASP A 229 -3.06 -12.42 -6.59
C ASP A 229 -2.75 -13.68 -5.75
N GLY A 230 -2.76 -13.56 -4.42
CA GLY A 230 -2.54 -14.67 -3.49
C GLY A 230 -3.81 -15.48 -3.18
N GLU A 231 -3.67 -16.44 -2.26
CA GLU A 231 -4.77 -17.31 -1.84
C GLU A 231 -5.82 -16.59 -0.98
N LEU A 232 -5.41 -15.54 -0.26
CA LEU A 232 -6.26 -14.78 0.64
C LEU A 232 -6.91 -13.61 -0.11
N GLY A 233 -8.25 -13.65 -0.24
CA GLY A 233 -9.01 -12.55 -0.86
C GLY A 233 -9.15 -11.32 0.05
N PRO A 234 -9.50 -10.14 -0.52
CA PRO A 234 -9.58 -8.88 0.24
C PRO A 234 -10.69 -8.87 1.29
N ASP A 235 -11.84 -9.47 1.00
CA ASP A 235 -12.96 -9.59 1.96
C ASP A 235 -12.59 -10.47 3.16
N GLU A 236 -11.88 -11.58 2.90
CA GLU A 236 -11.42 -12.49 3.96
C GLU A 236 -10.33 -11.83 4.80
N LEU A 237 -9.37 -11.16 4.16
CA LEU A 237 -8.35 -10.35 4.82
C LEU A 237 -8.98 -9.31 5.75
N ALA A 238 -9.96 -8.56 5.26
CA ALA A 238 -10.64 -7.55 6.06
C ALA A 238 -11.34 -8.15 7.27
N THR A 239 -12.00 -9.29 7.09
CA THR A 239 -12.65 -10.04 8.16
C THR A 239 -11.63 -10.48 9.22
N GLN A 240 -10.49 -11.05 8.81
CA GLN A 240 -9.46 -11.52 9.73
C GLN A 240 -8.76 -10.37 10.47
N ILE A 241 -8.33 -9.32 9.78
CA ILE A 241 -7.71 -8.13 10.40
C ILE A 241 -8.68 -7.52 11.40
N PHE A 242 -9.94 -7.32 11.02
CA PHE A 242 -10.92 -6.70 11.92
C PHE A 242 -11.24 -7.60 13.12
N THR A 243 -11.33 -8.92 12.94
CA THR A 243 -11.59 -9.85 14.04
C THR A 243 -10.46 -9.80 15.09
N ILE A 244 -9.20 -9.84 14.65
CA ILE A 244 -8.04 -9.74 15.54
C ILE A 244 -8.04 -8.41 16.28
N PHE A 245 -8.28 -7.30 15.56
CA PHE A 245 -8.26 -5.96 16.14
C PHE A 245 -9.42 -5.73 17.12
N SER A 246 -10.63 -6.12 16.73
CA SER A 246 -11.85 -5.92 17.53
C SER A 246 -11.87 -6.76 18.80
N ALA A 247 -11.26 -7.95 18.81
CA ALA A 247 -11.12 -8.75 20.04
C ALA A 247 -10.39 -7.99 21.17
N GLY A 248 -9.46 -7.09 20.83
CA GLY A 248 -8.79 -6.21 21.79
C GLY A 248 -9.59 -4.97 22.20
N LEU A 249 -10.61 -4.60 21.42
CA LEU A 249 -11.46 -3.42 21.64
C LEU A 249 -12.80 -3.74 22.28
N GLN A 250 -13.33 -4.95 22.15
CA GLN A 250 -14.66 -5.28 22.63
C GLN A 250 -14.79 -5.09 24.14
N ALA A 251 -15.90 -4.49 24.57
CA ALA A 251 -16.23 -4.42 25.99
C ALA A 251 -16.47 -5.83 26.54
N GLN A 252 -15.76 -6.19 27.62
CA GLN A 252 -16.05 -7.45 28.30
C GLN A 252 -17.36 -7.35 29.05
N ALA A 253 -18.24 -8.35 28.87
CA ALA A 253 -19.43 -8.49 29.69
C ALA A 253 -19.00 -8.59 31.16
N LYS A 254 -19.44 -7.64 31.99
CA LYS A 254 -19.22 -7.72 33.44
C LYS A 254 -19.89 -9.01 33.92
N SER A 255 -19.12 -10.00 34.36
CA SER A 255 -19.68 -11.15 35.06
C SER A 255 -20.50 -10.64 36.25
N PRO A 256 -21.74 -11.11 36.47
CA PRO A 256 -22.52 -10.68 37.61
C PRO A 256 -21.73 -11.01 38.88
N LYS A 257 -21.48 -9.99 39.71
CA LYS A 257 -20.89 -10.20 41.04
C LYS A 257 -21.81 -11.18 41.77
N LYS A 258 -21.33 -12.41 42.03
CA LYS A 258 -21.97 -13.31 42.99
C LYS A 258 -22.02 -12.56 44.32
N LYS A 259 -23.23 -12.24 44.76
CA LYS A 259 -23.51 -11.79 46.13
C LYS A 259 -23.32 -12.95 47.09
#